data_AF-A0A973EEM6-F1
#
_entry.id   AF-A0A973EEM6-F1
#
_cell.length_a   1.000
_cell.length_b   1.000
_cell.length_c   1.000
_cell.angle_alpha   90.00
_cell.angle_beta   90.00
_cell.angle_gamma   90.00
#
_symmetry.space_group_name_H-M   'P 1'
#
loop_
_entity.id
_entity.type
_entity.pdbx_description
1 polymer ?
#
loop_
_entity_poly.entity_id
_entity_poly.type
_entity_poly.pdbx_seq_one_letter_code
_entity_poly.pdbx_strand_id
1 'polypeptide(L)'
;LGMHAAAYAGKLRDRLFRSLEAGCDAVLVCQPEEVDELLHACANDRLPSAPGLLKLHGRNRVSREELQTVSEWRHWQQSIKDLEHCQWA
;
A
#
# COMPACT_ATOMS: atom_id res chain seq x y z
N LEU A 1 -6.31 1.54 8.77
CA LEU A 1 -7.65 1.79 9.37
C LEU A 1 -8.26 0.59 10.09
N GLY A 2 -7.97 -0.65 9.69
CA GLY A 2 -8.41 -1.88 10.40
C GLY A 2 -7.57 -2.25 11.63
N MET A 3 -6.75 -1.32 12.14
CA MET A 3 -5.98 -1.55 13.37
C MET A 3 -6.94 -1.49 14.55
N HIS A 4 -6.95 -2.52 15.40
CA HIS A 4 -7.89 -2.62 16.53
C HIS A 4 -7.84 -1.40 17.46
N ALA A 5 -6.63 -0.88 17.73
CA ALA A 5 -6.45 0.31 18.57
C ALA A 5 -7.04 1.60 17.96
N ALA A 6 -7.25 1.65 16.65
CA ALA A 6 -7.84 2.82 15.99
C ALA A 6 -9.35 2.93 16.22
N ALA A 7 -10.01 1.90 16.78
CA ALA A 7 -11.45 1.90 17.05
C ALA A 7 -11.90 3.05 17.97
N TYR A 8 -11.02 3.56 18.84
CA TYR A 8 -11.29 4.74 19.66
C TYR A 8 -11.61 6.01 18.83
N ALA A 9 -11.12 6.08 17.58
CA ALA A 9 -11.32 7.23 16.71
C ALA A 9 -12.67 7.23 15.95
N GLY A 10 -13.63 6.39 16.36
CA GLY A 10 -14.97 6.28 15.76
C GLY A 10 -15.12 5.07 14.83
N LYS A 11 -16.24 5.01 14.09
CA LYS A 11 -16.49 3.95 13.11
C LYS A 11 -15.55 4.10 11.92
N LEU A 12 -15.44 3.05 11.11
CA LEU A 12 -14.51 3.01 9.97
C LEU A 12 -14.69 4.20 9.01
N ARG A 13 -15.94 4.60 8.74
CA ARG A 13 -16.28 5.80 7.94
C ARG A 13 -15.84 7.10 8.59
N ASP A 14 -16.01 7.26 9.91
CA ASP A 14 -15.55 8.46 10.63
C ASP A 14 -14.02 8.59 10.52
N ARG A 15 -13.32 7.46 10.64
CA ARG A 15 -11.85 7.42 10.53
C ARG A 15 -11.39 7.73 9.10
N LEU A 16 -12.12 7.26 8.08
CA LEU A 16 -11.87 7.62 6.67
C LEU A 16 -11.92 9.14 6.50
N PHE A 17 -13.02 9.79 6.88
CA PHE A 17 -13.16 11.24 6.72
C PHE A 17 -12.14 12.02 7.53
N ARG A 18 -11.86 11.62 8.77
CA ARG A 18 -10.82 12.27 9.59
C ARG A 18 -9.44 12.18 8.96
N SER A 19 -9.09 11.03 8.36
CA SER A 19 -7.81 10.89 7.64
C SER A 19 -7.76 11.80 6.41
N LEU A 20 -8.85 11.88 5.64
CA LEU A 20 -8.92 12.75 4.46
C LEU A 20 -8.87 14.24 4.84
N GLU A 21 -9.60 14.64 5.89
CA GLU A 21 -9.59 16.01 6.45
C GLU A 21 -8.21 16.39 7.01
N ALA A 22 -7.47 15.43 7.56
CA ALA A 22 -6.09 15.63 8.00
C ALA A 22 -5.09 15.79 6.83
N GLY A 23 -5.54 15.64 5.58
CA GLY A 23 -4.72 15.82 4.38
C GLY A 23 -4.12 14.53 3.81
N CYS A 24 -4.62 13.35 4.21
CA CYS A 24 -4.22 12.10 3.55
C CYS A 24 -4.82 12.02 2.14
N ASP A 25 -3.99 11.68 1.15
CA ASP A 25 -4.41 11.44 -0.24
C ASP A 25 -5.10 10.07 -0.43
N ALA A 26 -4.82 9.11 0.45
CA ALA A 26 -5.38 7.77 0.42
C ALA A 26 -5.46 7.22 1.85
N VAL A 27 -6.32 6.22 2.05
CA VAL A 27 -6.40 5.53 3.33
C VAL A 27 -6.40 4.00 3.13
N LEU A 28 -5.67 3.31 3.99
CA LEU A 28 -5.50 1.85 3.91
C LEU A 28 -6.46 1.11 4.85
N VAL A 29 -7.24 0.20 4.28
CA VAL A 29 -8.07 -0.80 4.97
C VAL A 29 -7.60 -2.15 4.45
N CYS A 30 -7.15 -3.04 5.35
CA CYS A 30 -6.47 -4.28 4.96
C CYS A 30 -7.39 -5.51 5.01
N GLN A 31 -8.52 -5.42 5.70
CA GLN A 31 -9.50 -6.49 5.82
C GLN A 31 -10.55 -6.33 4.70
N PRO A 32 -10.67 -7.27 3.74
CA PRO A 32 -11.54 -7.12 2.57
C PRO A 32 -13.01 -6.85 2.92
N GLU A 33 -13.54 -7.51 3.95
CA GLU A 33 -14.94 -7.36 4.37
C GLU A 33 -15.21 -5.93 4.88
N GLU A 34 -14.26 -5.35 5.62
CA GLU A 34 -14.33 -3.95 6.06
C GLU A 34 -14.27 -2.96 4.89
N VAL A 35 -13.55 -3.30 3.81
CA VAL A 35 -13.49 -2.48 2.59
C VAL A 35 -14.86 -2.44 1.94
N ASP A 36 -15.50 -3.59 1.76
CA ASP A 36 -16.81 -3.68 1.10
C ASP A 36 -17.87 -2.91 1.88
N GLU A 37 -17.93 -3.07 3.20
CA GLU A 37 -18.83 -2.31 4.07
C GLU A 37 -18.61 -0.80 3.96
N LEU A 38 -17.34 -0.36 3.94
CA LEU A 38 -16.98 1.05 3.83
C LEU A 38 -17.37 1.63 2.47
N LEU A 39 -17.11 0.91 1.38
CA LEU A 39 -17.46 1.35 0.02
C LEU A 39 -18.97 1.49 -0.13
N HIS A 40 -19.76 0.56 0.41
CA HIS A 40 -21.22 0.69 0.43
C HIS A 40 -21.68 1.88 1.27
N ALA A 41 -21.10 2.07 2.46
CA ALA A 41 -21.43 3.20 3.34
C ALA A 41 -21.06 4.57 2.73
N CYS A 42 -20.10 4.61 1.80
CA CYS A 42 -19.62 5.81 1.14
C CYS A 42 -20.13 5.99 -0.30
N ALA A 43 -21.08 5.17 -0.78
CA ALA A 43 -21.50 5.17 -2.18
C ALA A 43 -22.01 6.54 -2.69
N ASN A 44 -22.55 7.40 -1.81
CA ASN A 44 -23.05 8.73 -2.13
C ASN A 44 -22.11 9.86 -1.70
N ASP A 45 -20.96 9.55 -1.12
CA ASP A 45 -20.01 10.54 -0.63
C ASP A 45 -19.11 11.04 -1.76
N ARG A 46 -18.89 12.35 -1.81
CA ARG A 46 -17.92 12.94 -2.74
C ARG A 46 -16.53 12.89 -2.12
N LEU A 47 -15.69 11.99 -2.62
CA LEU A 47 -14.30 11.85 -2.18
C LEU A 47 -13.38 12.85 -2.91
N PRO A 48 -12.32 13.35 -2.24
CA PRO A 48 -11.33 14.21 -2.86
C PRO A 48 -10.57 13.48 -3.96
N SER A 49 -10.14 14.20 -5.00
CA SER A 49 -9.24 13.64 -6.00
C SER A 49 -7.81 13.58 -5.46
N ALA A 50 -7.08 12.51 -5.79
CA ALA A 50 -5.73 12.26 -5.29
C ALA A 50 -4.72 12.09 -6.45
N PRO A 51 -4.44 13.15 -7.24
CA PRO A 51 -3.56 13.05 -8.41
C PRO A 51 -2.12 12.67 -8.05
N GLY A 52 -1.70 12.89 -6.80
CA GLY A 52 -0.40 12.44 -6.29
C GLY A 52 -0.19 10.93 -6.40
N LEU A 53 -1.24 10.13 -6.25
CA LEU A 53 -1.17 8.67 -6.32
C LEU A 53 -0.78 8.18 -7.71
N LEU A 54 -1.11 8.91 -8.77
CA LEU A 54 -0.73 8.56 -10.14
C LEU A 54 0.80 8.49 -10.31
N LYS A 55 1.55 9.28 -9.53
CA LYS A 55 3.02 9.27 -9.55
C LYS A 55 3.62 7.99 -8.95
N LEU A 56 2.86 7.28 -8.11
CA LEU A 56 3.27 6.02 -7.49
C LEU A 56 3.06 4.82 -8.42
N HIS A 57 2.38 5.01 -9.56
CA HIS A 57 2.17 3.93 -10.52
C HIS A 57 3.53 3.46 -11.08
N GLY A 58 3.85 2.19 -10.86
CA GLY A 58 5.09 1.57 -11.33
C GLY A 58 5.25 1.70 -12.84
N ARG A 59 6.46 2.04 -13.29
CA ARG A 59 6.81 2.10 -14.71
C ARG A 59 7.70 0.93 -15.04
N ASN A 60 7.10 -0.21 -15.36
CA ASN A 60 7.89 -1.37 -15.74
C ASN A 60 8.47 -1.16 -17.15
N ARG A 61 9.79 -1.23 -17.28
CA ARG A 61 10.50 -1.10 -18.56
C ARG A 61 11.01 -2.43 -19.12
N VAL A 62 11.08 -3.45 -18.28
CA VAL A 62 11.69 -4.74 -18.58
C VAL A 62 10.82 -5.83 -17.93
N SER A 63 10.47 -6.87 -18.67
CA SER A 63 9.73 -8.00 -18.12
C SER A 63 10.54 -8.73 -17.05
N ARG A 64 9.86 -9.52 -16.23
CA ARG A 64 10.52 -10.30 -15.19
C ARG A 64 11.48 -11.31 -15.81
N GLU A 65 11.11 -11.88 -16.95
CA GLU A 65 11.88 -12.85 -17.72
C GLU A 65 13.16 -12.24 -18.29
N GLU A 66 13.06 -11.05 -18.89
CA GLU A 66 14.22 -10.30 -19.39
C GLU A 66 15.19 -9.94 -18.26
N LEU A 67 14.67 -9.51 -17.10
CA LEU A 67 15.50 -9.15 -15.94
C LEU A 67 16.34 -10.34 -15.43
N GLN A 68 15.83 -11.58 -15.50
CA GLN A 68 16.58 -12.78 -15.11
C GLN A 68 17.81 -13.05 -15.99
N THR A 69 17.84 -12.52 -17.22
CA THR A 69 18.98 -12.71 -18.12
C THR A 69 20.16 -11.79 -17.78
N VAL A 70 19.89 -10.67 -17.08
CA VAL A 70 20.91 -9.67 -16.69
C VAL A 70 21.83 -10.27 -15.62
N SER A 71 23.15 -10.20 -15.88
CA SER A 71 24.15 -10.82 -15.00
C SER A 71 24.29 -10.12 -13.64
N GLU A 72 24.13 -8.81 -13.65
CA GLU A 72 24.19 -7.91 -12.51
C GLU A 72 22.99 -8.13 -11.58
N TRP A 73 21.82 -8.40 -12.15
CA TRP A 73 20.63 -8.76 -11.38
C TRP A 73 20.85 -10.04 -10.58
N ARG A 74 21.40 -11.09 -11.22
CA ARG A 74 21.71 -12.36 -10.54
C ARG A 74 22.76 -12.18 -9.44
N HIS A 75 23.80 -11.37 -9.70
CA HIS A 75 24.79 -11.03 -8.68
C HIS A 75 24.15 -10.33 -7.48
N TRP A 76 23.31 -9.33 -7.71
CA TRP A 76 22.63 -8.60 -6.64
C TRP A 76 21.70 -9.50 -5.81
N GLN A 77 20.95 -10.40 -6.47
CA GLN A 77 20.15 -11.40 -5.77
C GLN A 77 20.99 -12.29 -4.88
N GLN A 78 22.18 -12.72 -5.33
CA GLN A 78 23.08 -13.52 -4.52
C GLN A 78 23.62 -12.72 -3.32
N SER A 79 24.05 -11.47 -3.54
CA SER A 79 24.54 -10.62 -2.45
C SER A 79 23.48 -10.35 -1.37
N ILE A 80 22.21 -10.19 -1.74
CA ILE A 80 21.12 -10.07 -0.76
C ILE A 80 20.97 -11.35 0.05
N LYS A 81 20.98 -12.51 -0.60
CA LYS A 81 20.92 -13.80 0.10
C LYS A 81 22.09 -13.91 1.08
N ASP A 82 23.30 -13.58 0.65
CA ASP A 82 24.49 -13.67 1.52
C ASP A 82 24.34 -12.76 2.76
N LEU A 83 23.77 -11.56 2.60
CA LEU A 83 23.46 -10.66 3.73
C LEU A 83 22.41 -11.24 4.68
N GLU A 84 21.37 -11.90 4.18
CA GLU A 84 20.38 -12.59 5.02
C GLU A 84 21.01 -13.72 5.84
N HIS A 85 21.99 -14.44 5.28
CA HIS A 85 22.71 -15.51 6.00
C HIS A 85 23.77 -14.97 6.97
N CYS A 86 24.32 -13.79 6.72
CA CYS A 86 25.30 -13.13 7.59
C CYS A 86 24.68 -12.43 8.81
N GLN A 87 23.35 -12.30 8.92
CA GLN A 87 22.71 -11.52 9.98
C GLN A 87 22.74 -12.15 11.39
N TRP A 88 23.40 -13.30 11.60
CA TRP A 88 23.48 -13.97 12.91
C TRP A 88 24.84 -14.64 13.17
N ALA A 89 25.95 -13.88 13.06
CA ALA A 89 27.26 -14.26 13.59
C ALA A 89 27.85 -13.14 14.44
#